data_AF-A0A1I1YV76-F1
#
_entry.id   AF-A0A1I1YV76-F1
#
_cell.length_a   1.000
_cell.length_b   1.000
_cell.length_c   1.000
_cell.angle_alpha   90.00
_cell.angle_beta   90.00
_cell.angle_gamma   90.00
#
_symmetry.space_group_name_H-M   'P 1'
#
loop_
_entity.id
_entity.type
_entity.pdbx_description
1 polymer ?
#
loop_
_entity_poly.entity_id
_entity_poly.type
_entity_poly.pdbx_seq_one_letter_code
_entity_poly.pdbx_strand_id
1 'polypeptide(L)'
;MRLDRWFLGLIGATVLSLPALAAEPAPCPDGASWHGQAPPHGSGYFCGKTRPDGEVVRHGWGVVYHPVSGVKVEECEYRDGARDGRCTFFDERGDRSERGTYAAGVRAGQWWYWSLPSAQGRVYELGLATGAPEDAVARRKVVEGFLSELGAEAKEAAGLAEAVLSYVDKGGERRQVCGPHLCVGPGRIPSEPIFVDLGATVEQAQRDRKLLAQHEANARVRAREEARAVRAAQAKAEAEQRRVERELEQEEPDGCCKYCSTGKPCGNTCIARNKTCHKGPGCACWSD
;
A
#
# COMPACT_ATOMS: atom_id res chain seq x y z
N MET A 1 15.89 -42.90 -49.07
CA MET A 1 14.48 -43.30 -49.24
C MET A 1 13.75 -43.05 -47.92
N ARG A 2 12.64 -42.28 -48.00
CA ARG A 2 11.41 -42.29 -47.18
C ARG A 2 11.53 -42.08 -45.65
N LEU A 3 10.90 -41.00 -45.16
CA LEU A 3 9.60 -40.95 -44.41
C LEU A 3 9.77 -41.52 -42.98
N ASP A 4 9.29 -40.99 -41.88
CA ASP A 4 8.47 -39.86 -41.44
C ASP A 4 8.59 -39.95 -39.89
N ARG A 5 8.40 -38.86 -39.13
CA ARG A 5 7.29 -38.72 -38.16
C ARG A 5 7.57 -37.87 -36.89
N TRP A 6 6.79 -36.78 -36.78
CA TRP A 6 6.01 -36.30 -35.62
C TRP A 6 6.75 -35.49 -34.52
N PHE A 7 6.53 -34.16 -34.49
CA PHE A 7 5.59 -33.42 -33.61
C PHE A 7 5.97 -33.55 -32.11
N LEU A 8 6.34 -32.48 -31.40
CA LEU A 8 5.43 -31.42 -30.96
C LEU A 8 6.21 -30.13 -30.65
N GLY A 9 5.85 -29.04 -31.35
CA GLY A 9 6.28 -27.69 -31.02
C GLY A 9 5.48 -27.16 -29.83
N LEU A 10 6.19 -26.75 -28.77
CA LEU A 10 5.66 -25.93 -27.69
C LEU A 10 5.42 -24.51 -28.22
N ILE A 11 4.18 -24.22 -28.62
CA ILE A 11 3.72 -22.85 -28.86
C ILE A 11 3.50 -22.23 -27.48
N GLY A 12 4.46 -21.44 -27.03
CA GLY A 12 4.30 -20.58 -25.86
C GLY A 12 3.22 -19.54 -26.15
N ALA A 13 2.03 -19.72 -25.59
CA ALA A 13 1.00 -18.69 -25.56
C ALA A 13 1.44 -17.58 -24.60
N THR A 14 2.06 -16.54 -25.15
CA THR A 14 2.22 -15.26 -24.48
C THR A 14 0.83 -14.67 -24.25
N VAL A 15 0.38 -14.69 -23.00
CA VAL A 15 -0.81 -13.98 -22.55
C VAL A 15 -0.52 -12.49 -22.68
N LEU A 16 -0.87 -11.91 -23.82
CA LEU A 16 -0.98 -10.47 -23.99
C LEU A 16 -2.09 -10.01 -23.05
N SER A 17 -1.69 -9.41 -21.93
CA SER A 17 -2.61 -8.74 -21.01
C SER A 17 -3.30 -7.62 -21.78
N LEU A 18 -4.58 -7.80 -22.11
CA LEU A 18 -5.37 -6.72 -22.69
C LEU A 18 -5.49 -5.59 -21.66
N PRO A 19 -5.24 -4.33 -22.06
CA PRO A 19 -5.58 -3.21 -21.19
C PRO A 19 -7.08 -3.25 -20.94
N ALA A 20 -7.49 -3.08 -19.69
CA ALA A 20 -8.89 -2.92 -19.33
C ALA A 20 -9.45 -1.76 -20.17
N LEU A 21 -10.27 -2.11 -21.17
CA LEU A 21 -11.00 -1.15 -21.98
C LEU A 21 -11.80 -0.30 -20.99
N ALA A 22 -11.54 1.02 -20.98
CA ALA A 22 -12.45 1.96 -20.36
C ALA A 22 -13.84 1.66 -20.93
N ALA A 23 -14.81 1.37 -20.08
CA ALA A 23 -16.16 0.99 -20.50
C ALA A 23 -16.69 2.06 -21.47
N GLU A 24 -17.01 1.65 -22.69
CA GLU A 24 -17.61 2.52 -23.70
C GLU A 24 -18.95 3.06 -23.16
N PRO A 25 -19.30 4.33 -23.44
CA PRO A 25 -20.56 4.90 -22.97
C PRO A 25 -21.73 4.06 -23.48
N ALA A 26 -22.66 3.74 -22.58
CA ALA A 26 -23.81 2.92 -22.91
C ALA A 26 -24.60 3.53 -24.10
N PRO A 27 -25.15 2.70 -24.99
CA PRO A 27 -25.94 3.18 -26.11
C PRO A 27 -27.17 3.97 -25.62
N CYS A 28 -27.61 4.93 -26.43
CA CYS A 28 -28.79 5.72 -26.09
C CYS A 28 -30.04 4.85 -25.95
N PRO A 29 -30.95 5.19 -25.01
CA PRO A 29 -32.20 4.46 -24.82
C PRO A 29 -33.13 4.63 -26.03
N ASP A 30 -34.14 3.76 -26.13
CA ASP A 30 -35.09 3.76 -27.23
C ASP A 30 -35.75 5.13 -27.47
N GLY A 31 -35.75 5.55 -28.73
CA GLY A 31 -36.29 6.85 -29.14
C GLY A 31 -35.39 8.05 -28.80
N ALA A 32 -34.17 7.82 -28.31
CA ALA A 32 -33.16 8.86 -28.15
C ALA A 32 -31.97 8.65 -29.11
N SER A 33 -31.33 9.75 -29.49
CA SER A 33 -30.12 9.79 -30.33
C SER A 33 -29.04 10.65 -29.69
N TRP A 34 -27.78 10.49 -30.14
CA TRP A 34 -26.69 11.33 -29.68
C TRP A 34 -26.84 12.77 -30.17
N HIS A 35 -26.67 13.73 -29.27
CA HIS A 35 -26.61 15.16 -29.56
C HIS A 35 -25.40 15.79 -28.89
N GLY A 36 -24.89 16.87 -29.49
CA GLY A 36 -23.76 17.62 -28.97
C GLY A 36 -22.40 17.01 -29.31
N GLN A 37 -21.34 17.67 -28.85
CA GLN A 37 -19.95 17.30 -29.07
C GLN A 37 -19.13 17.70 -27.83
N ALA A 38 -18.06 16.96 -27.55
CA ALA A 38 -17.08 17.37 -26.54
C ALA A 38 -16.27 18.60 -27.03
N PRO A 39 -15.63 19.35 -26.11
CA PRO A 39 -14.66 20.37 -26.49
C PRO A 39 -13.57 19.80 -27.43
N PRO A 40 -13.08 20.58 -28.40
CA PRO A 40 -13.34 22.02 -28.62
C PRO A 40 -14.60 22.32 -29.45
N HIS A 41 -15.32 21.30 -29.94
CA HIS A 41 -16.41 21.48 -30.89
C HIS A 41 -17.80 21.63 -30.24
N GLY A 42 -17.88 21.43 -28.93
CA GLY A 42 -19.07 21.68 -28.14
C GLY A 42 -18.77 21.69 -26.65
N SER A 43 -19.81 21.83 -25.84
CA SER A 43 -19.72 21.87 -24.37
C SER A 43 -20.21 20.57 -23.71
N GLY A 44 -20.38 19.51 -24.49
CA GLY A 44 -20.94 18.26 -24.00
C GLY A 44 -21.72 17.50 -25.05
N TYR A 45 -21.97 16.23 -24.75
CA TYR A 45 -22.73 15.32 -25.57
C TYR A 45 -23.67 14.50 -24.69
N PHE A 46 -24.85 14.18 -25.20
CA PHE A 46 -25.90 13.50 -24.45
C PHE A 46 -26.84 12.74 -25.36
N CYS A 47 -27.51 11.72 -24.82
CA CYS A 47 -28.67 11.11 -25.44
C CYS A 47 -29.89 12.03 -25.30
N GLY A 48 -30.51 12.39 -26.42
CA GLY A 48 -31.65 13.29 -26.48
C GLY A 48 -32.81 12.72 -27.26
N LYS A 49 -34.03 13.08 -26.86
CA LYS A 49 -35.30 12.67 -27.49
C LYS A 49 -36.05 13.92 -27.94
N THR A 50 -36.52 13.92 -29.18
CA THR A 50 -37.34 15.01 -29.73
C THR A 50 -38.78 14.87 -29.24
N ARG A 51 -39.30 15.91 -28.60
CA ARG A 51 -40.70 16.03 -28.19
C ARG A 51 -41.60 16.39 -29.40
N PRO A 52 -42.92 16.22 -29.30
CA PRO A 52 -43.86 16.56 -30.38
C PRO A 52 -43.82 18.03 -30.84
N ASP A 53 -43.37 18.94 -29.97
CA ASP A 53 -43.15 20.36 -30.26
C ASP A 53 -41.84 20.64 -31.02
N GLY A 54 -41.03 19.61 -31.28
CA GLY A 54 -39.73 19.71 -31.94
C GLY A 54 -38.56 19.97 -30.98
N GLU A 55 -38.80 20.17 -29.68
CA GLU A 55 -37.74 20.38 -28.70
C GLU A 55 -36.95 19.08 -28.45
N VAL A 56 -35.61 19.15 -28.47
CA VAL A 56 -34.75 18.02 -28.08
C VAL A 56 -34.44 18.12 -26.59
N VAL A 57 -34.91 17.15 -25.81
CA VAL A 57 -34.64 17.07 -24.37
C VAL A 57 -33.72 15.92 -24.01
N ARG A 58 -32.93 16.07 -22.94
CA ARG A 58 -32.03 15.02 -22.44
C ARG A 58 -32.85 13.78 -22.03
N HIS A 59 -32.53 12.63 -22.60
CA HIS A 59 -33.19 11.36 -22.33
C HIS A 59 -32.18 10.22 -22.54
N GLY A 60 -31.62 9.72 -21.45
CA GLY A 60 -30.46 8.83 -21.40
C GLY A 60 -29.26 9.50 -20.75
N TRP A 61 -28.07 8.92 -20.92
CA TRP A 61 -26.84 9.41 -20.32
C TRP A 61 -26.26 10.60 -21.10
N GLY A 62 -25.54 11.48 -20.41
CA GLY A 62 -24.81 12.59 -21.03
C GLY A 62 -23.76 13.22 -20.14
N VAL A 63 -22.86 13.97 -20.78
CA VAL A 63 -21.72 14.66 -20.17
C VAL A 63 -21.76 16.13 -20.50
N VAL A 64 -21.40 16.97 -19.53
CA VAL A 64 -21.21 18.41 -19.70
C VAL A 64 -19.78 18.77 -19.34
N TYR A 65 -19.18 19.62 -20.15
CA TYR A 65 -17.87 20.21 -19.95
C TYR A 65 -17.99 21.71 -19.76
N HIS A 66 -17.10 22.27 -18.95
CA HIS A 66 -16.96 23.70 -18.84
C HIS A 66 -16.50 24.28 -20.20
N PRO A 67 -17.20 25.29 -20.75
CA PRO A 67 -17.02 25.72 -22.14
C PRO A 67 -15.64 26.34 -22.43
N VAL A 68 -14.95 26.85 -21.40
CA VAL A 68 -13.65 27.51 -21.55
C VAL A 68 -12.50 26.57 -21.21
N SER A 69 -12.57 25.88 -20.06
CA SER A 69 -11.48 25.02 -19.59
C SER A 69 -11.52 23.64 -20.23
N GLY A 70 -12.65 23.22 -20.80
CA GLY A 70 -12.84 21.89 -21.34
C GLY A 70 -12.86 20.78 -20.28
N VAL A 71 -12.85 21.15 -18.99
CA VAL A 71 -12.92 20.21 -17.88
C VAL A 71 -14.34 19.65 -17.77
N LYS A 72 -14.47 18.34 -17.54
CA LYS A 72 -15.77 17.70 -17.30
C LYS A 72 -16.34 18.22 -15.99
N VAL A 73 -17.61 18.63 -15.99
CA VAL A 73 -18.30 19.19 -14.79
C VAL A 73 -19.49 18.36 -14.35
N GLU A 74 -20.13 17.62 -15.27
CA GLU A 74 -21.29 16.78 -14.96
C GLU A 74 -21.31 15.55 -15.87
N GLU A 75 -21.73 14.43 -15.30
CA GLU A 75 -22.02 13.18 -15.97
C GLU A 75 -23.28 12.59 -15.35
N CYS A 76 -24.37 12.54 -16.09
CA CYS A 76 -25.70 12.25 -15.55
C CYS A 76 -26.57 11.41 -16.48
N GLU A 77 -27.45 10.61 -15.90
CA GLU A 77 -28.60 10.01 -16.55
C GLU A 77 -29.83 10.93 -16.45
N TYR A 78 -30.59 11.02 -17.54
CA TYR A 78 -31.78 11.85 -17.64
C TYR A 78 -32.98 11.06 -18.18
N ARG A 79 -34.17 11.48 -17.79
CA ARG A 79 -35.43 11.05 -18.38
C ARG A 79 -36.28 12.28 -18.68
N ASP A 80 -36.61 12.44 -19.95
CA ASP A 80 -37.49 13.51 -20.48
C ASP A 80 -37.12 14.93 -19.99
N GLY A 81 -35.82 15.19 -19.88
CA GLY A 81 -35.22 16.47 -19.50
C GLY A 81 -34.85 16.59 -18.01
N ALA A 82 -35.34 15.71 -17.15
CA ALA A 82 -35.00 15.70 -15.72
C ALA A 82 -33.85 14.72 -15.45
N ARG A 83 -32.98 15.02 -14.46
CA ARG A 83 -32.01 14.03 -13.96
C ARG A 83 -32.77 12.85 -13.36
N ASP A 84 -32.50 11.65 -13.83
CA ASP A 84 -33.22 10.44 -13.41
C ASP A 84 -32.34 9.22 -13.65
N GLY A 85 -31.74 8.71 -12.59
CA GLY A 85 -30.63 7.77 -12.62
C GLY A 85 -29.35 8.34 -12.00
N ARG A 86 -28.20 7.75 -12.33
CA ARG A 86 -26.93 8.11 -11.70
C ARG A 86 -26.41 9.46 -12.18
N CYS A 87 -25.86 10.23 -11.25
CA CYS A 87 -25.18 11.48 -11.52
C CYS A 87 -23.85 11.56 -10.80
N THR A 88 -22.82 12.07 -11.46
CA THR A 88 -21.51 12.44 -10.90
C THR A 88 -21.18 13.86 -11.33
N PHE A 89 -20.73 14.67 -10.39
CA PHE A 89 -20.33 16.06 -10.56
C PHE A 89 -18.84 16.19 -10.29
N PHE A 90 -18.23 17.18 -10.93
CA PHE A 90 -16.79 17.40 -10.89
C PHE A 90 -16.51 18.88 -10.58
N ASP A 91 -15.40 19.15 -9.88
CA ASP A 91 -14.96 20.50 -9.56
C ASP A 91 -14.20 21.16 -10.75
N GLU A 92 -13.71 22.39 -10.55
CA GLU A 92 -12.98 23.15 -11.58
C GLU A 92 -11.69 22.46 -12.05
N ARG A 93 -11.14 21.53 -11.26
CA ARG A 93 -9.94 20.74 -11.58
C ARG A 93 -10.30 19.43 -12.28
N GLY A 94 -11.58 19.06 -12.33
CA GLY A 94 -12.07 17.80 -12.89
C GLY A 94 -12.06 16.65 -11.88
N ASP A 95 -11.81 16.94 -10.60
CA ASP A 95 -11.94 15.96 -9.52
C ASP A 95 -13.42 15.76 -9.20
N ARG A 96 -13.82 14.54 -8.82
CA ARG A 96 -15.21 14.29 -8.41
C ARG A 96 -15.55 15.18 -7.21
N SER A 97 -16.66 15.88 -7.27
CA SER A 97 -17.18 16.72 -6.20
C SER A 97 -18.41 16.12 -5.55
N GLU A 98 -19.30 15.50 -6.33
CA GLU A 98 -20.52 14.85 -5.81
C GLU A 98 -20.94 13.64 -6.66
N ARG A 99 -21.67 12.68 -6.10
CA ARG A 99 -22.34 11.62 -6.86
C ARG A 99 -23.52 11.08 -6.08
N GLY A 100 -24.56 10.70 -6.81
CA GLY A 100 -25.66 9.96 -6.25
C GLY A 100 -26.65 9.60 -7.33
N THR A 101 -27.87 9.31 -6.92
CA THR A 101 -28.96 9.01 -7.85
C THR A 101 -29.97 10.17 -7.80
N TYR A 102 -30.58 10.48 -8.93
CA TYR A 102 -31.79 11.30 -8.98
C TYR A 102 -32.99 10.44 -9.34
N ALA A 103 -34.15 10.83 -8.84
CA ALA A 103 -35.45 10.37 -9.32
C ALA A 103 -36.28 11.60 -9.69
N ALA A 104 -36.65 11.73 -10.97
CA ALA A 104 -37.43 12.85 -11.49
C ALA A 104 -36.90 14.25 -11.07
N GLY A 105 -35.58 14.45 -11.16
CA GLY A 105 -34.91 15.72 -10.85
C GLY A 105 -34.65 15.96 -9.36
N VAL A 106 -35.11 15.08 -8.48
CA VAL A 106 -34.88 15.16 -7.03
C VAL A 106 -33.79 14.16 -6.62
N ARG A 107 -32.87 14.56 -5.74
CA ARG A 107 -31.87 13.65 -5.19
C ARG A 107 -32.56 12.46 -4.51
N ALA A 108 -32.17 11.25 -4.88
CA ALA A 108 -32.72 10.00 -4.38
C ALA A 108 -31.59 9.08 -3.91
N GLY A 109 -31.89 8.25 -2.91
CA GLY A 109 -30.92 7.29 -2.36
C GLY A 109 -29.71 7.97 -1.71
N GLN A 110 -28.58 7.26 -1.72
CA GLN A 110 -27.35 7.72 -1.07
C GLN A 110 -26.59 8.70 -1.96
N TRP A 111 -25.99 9.70 -1.32
CA TRP A 111 -25.21 10.75 -1.98
C TRP A 111 -23.85 10.88 -1.33
N TRP A 112 -22.86 11.04 -2.19
CA TRP A 112 -21.44 11.16 -1.90
C TRP A 112 -20.99 12.56 -2.27
N TYR A 113 -20.16 13.18 -1.43
CA TYR A 113 -19.55 14.49 -1.65
C TYR A 113 -18.05 14.38 -1.36
N TRP A 114 -17.21 14.99 -2.19
CA TRP A 114 -15.76 14.78 -2.21
C TRP A 114 -14.91 16.06 -2.13
N SER A 115 -15.48 17.26 -2.30
CA SER A 115 -14.72 18.52 -2.20
C SER A 115 -14.87 19.24 -0.85
N LEU A 116 -13.74 19.60 -0.24
CA LEU A 116 -13.64 20.60 0.84
C LEU A 116 -13.03 21.91 0.28
N PRO A 117 -13.45 23.10 0.77
CA PRO A 117 -12.76 24.35 0.46
C PRO A 117 -11.37 24.38 1.08
N SER A 118 -10.38 24.86 0.34
CA SER A 118 -9.06 25.14 0.87
C SER A 118 -9.09 26.40 1.77
N ALA A 119 -8.35 26.31 2.89
CA ALA A 119 -7.75 27.38 3.68
C ALA A 119 -8.58 28.48 4.40
N GLN A 120 -9.93 28.53 4.37
CA GLN A 120 -10.69 29.56 5.14
C GLN A 120 -11.84 29.08 6.04
N GLY A 121 -11.83 27.82 6.50
CA GLY A 121 -12.55 27.47 7.73
C GLY A 121 -14.09 27.49 7.68
N ARG A 122 -14.70 27.02 6.58
CA ARG A 122 -16.11 26.60 6.60
C ARG A 122 -16.20 25.14 6.16
N VAL A 123 -16.68 24.29 7.06
CA VAL A 123 -16.92 22.86 6.87
C VAL A 123 -18.29 22.68 6.21
N TYR A 124 -18.38 21.84 5.18
CA TYR A 124 -19.66 21.32 4.69
C TYR A 124 -19.85 19.90 5.25
N GLU A 125 -21.06 19.63 5.77
CA GLU A 125 -21.41 18.39 6.46
C GLU A 125 -21.40 17.16 5.53
N LEU A 126 -20.82 16.07 6.02
CA LEU A 126 -21.04 14.71 5.52
C LEU A 126 -22.45 14.28 5.96
N GLY A 127 -23.48 14.70 5.22
CA GLY A 127 -24.88 14.43 5.56
C GLY A 127 -25.50 13.34 4.68
N LEU A 128 -25.75 12.16 5.24
CA LEU A 128 -26.92 11.36 4.83
C LEU A 128 -28.14 12.15 5.29
N ALA A 129 -28.83 12.83 4.38
CA ALA A 129 -30.03 13.60 4.70
C ALA A 129 -31.24 12.67 4.91
N THR A 130 -31.25 11.90 6.00
CA THR A 130 -32.47 11.34 6.60
C THR A 130 -32.24 11.18 8.10
N GLY A 131 -32.89 12.01 8.91
CA GLY A 131 -32.63 12.10 10.35
C GLY A 131 -33.00 10.84 11.13
N ALA A 132 -32.07 10.38 11.98
CA ALA A 132 -32.29 9.49 13.14
C ALA A 132 -30.94 9.26 13.88
N PRO A 133 -30.95 8.84 15.17
CA PRO A 133 -29.78 8.80 16.08
C PRO A 133 -28.80 7.62 15.83
N GLU A 134 -28.33 7.46 14.59
CA GLU A 134 -27.73 6.23 14.02
C GLU A 134 -26.23 6.30 13.67
N ASP A 135 -25.41 7.11 14.35
CA ASP A 135 -24.08 7.50 13.83
C ASP A 135 -23.08 6.35 13.63
N ALA A 136 -23.06 5.33 14.49
CA ALA A 136 -22.17 4.17 14.34
C ALA A 136 -22.64 3.20 13.25
N VAL A 137 -23.96 3.02 13.12
CA VAL A 137 -24.57 2.18 12.07
C VAL A 137 -24.41 2.84 10.71
N ALA A 138 -24.54 4.16 10.64
CA ALA A 138 -24.30 4.95 9.44
C ALA A 138 -22.84 4.86 8.99
N ARG A 139 -21.86 5.04 9.90
CA ARG A 139 -20.42 4.90 9.59
C ARG A 139 -20.09 3.51 9.06
N ARG A 140 -20.63 2.46 9.68
CA ARG A 140 -20.41 1.08 9.23
C ARG A 140 -20.99 0.86 7.84
N LYS A 141 -22.23 1.27 7.59
CA LYS A 141 -22.88 1.14 6.28
C LYS A 141 -22.16 1.91 5.16
N VAL A 142 -21.55 3.07 5.48
CA VAL A 142 -20.73 3.84 4.53
C VAL A 142 -19.47 3.07 4.14
N VAL A 143 -18.74 2.55 5.13
CA VAL A 143 -17.52 1.76 4.86
C VAL A 143 -17.88 0.44 4.16
N GLU A 144 -18.97 -0.21 4.56
CA GLU A 144 -19.52 -1.41 3.90
C GLU A 144 -19.83 -1.16 2.43
N GLY A 145 -20.64 -0.14 2.13
CA GLY A 145 -21.05 0.19 0.76
C GLY A 145 -19.85 0.48 -0.13
N PHE A 146 -18.86 1.22 0.39
CA PHE A 146 -17.63 1.50 -0.32
C PHE A 146 -16.81 0.23 -0.62
N LEU A 147 -16.65 -0.66 0.36
CA LEU A 147 -15.93 -1.92 0.18
C LEU A 147 -16.62 -2.84 -0.84
N SER A 148 -17.95 -2.89 -0.83
CA SER A 148 -18.73 -3.61 -1.84
C SER A 148 -18.57 -3.02 -3.24
N GLU A 149 -18.50 -1.70 -3.40
CA GLU A 149 -18.23 -1.06 -4.70
C GLU A 149 -16.81 -1.35 -5.22
N LEU A 150 -15.84 -1.58 -4.33
CA LEU A 150 -14.50 -2.06 -4.69
C LEU A 150 -14.45 -3.57 -5.00
N GLY A 151 -15.58 -4.27 -4.91
CA GLY A 151 -15.71 -5.68 -5.26
C GLY A 151 -15.60 -6.66 -4.09
N ALA A 152 -15.65 -6.19 -2.83
CA ALA A 152 -15.72 -7.09 -1.68
C ALA A 152 -17.11 -7.76 -1.59
N GLU A 153 -17.17 -9.04 -1.23
CA GLU A 153 -18.45 -9.69 -0.96
C GLU A 153 -19.14 -9.04 0.25
N ALA A 154 -20.48 -9.02 0.26
CA ALA A 154 -21.25 -8.29 1.28
C ALA A 154 -20.90 -8.68 2.74
N LYS A 155 -20.59 -9.96 2.99
CA LYS A 155 -20.16 -10.43 4.32
C LYS A 155 -18.74 -9.95 4.68
N GLU A 156 -17.84 -9.92 3.70
CA GLU A 156 -16.47 -9.45 3.89
C GLU A 156 -16.43 -7.93 4.10
N ALA A 157 -17.24 -7.19 3.33
CA ALA A 157 -17.42 -5.74 3.47
C ALA A 157 -17.92 -5.36 4.87
N ALA A 158 -18.91 -6.10 5.39
CA ALA A 158 -19.42 -5.94 6.76
C ALA A 158 -18.37 -6.20 7.83
N GLY A 159 -17.68 -7.34 7.76
CA GLY A 159 -16.64 -7.68 8.73
C GLY A 159 -15.46 -6.71 8.72
N LEU A 160 -15.04 -6.27 7.53
CA LEU A 160 -13.93 -5.33 7.38
C LEU A 160 -14.30 -3.91 7.85
N ALA A 161 -15.52 -3.44 7.55
CA ALA A 161 -16.00 -2.17 8.05
C ALA A 161 -16.04 -2.12 9.58
N GLU A 162 -16.53 -3.19 10.22
CA GLU A 162 -16.54 -3.32 11.67
C GLU A 162 -15.13 -3.34 12.26
N ALA A 163 -14.20 -4.10 11.67
CA ALA A 163 -12.82 -4.18 12.14
C ALA A 163 -12.08 -2.83 12.02
N VAL A 164 -12.28 -2.11 10.90
CA VAL A 164 -11.66 -0.80 10.67
C VAL A 164 -12.21 0.22 11.67
N LEU A 165 -13.53 0.31 11.84
CA LEU A 165 -14.14 1.23 12.81
C LEU A 165 -13.74 0.89 14.24
N SER A 166 -13.71 -0.40 14.59
CA SER A 166 -13.24 -0.85 15.89
C SER A 166 -11.79 -0.45 16.14
N TYR A 167 -10.91 -0.49 15.15
CA TYR A 167 -9.51 -0.09 15.32
C TYR A 167 -9.37 1.43 15.48
N VAL A 168 -10.10 2.16 14.65
CA VAL A 168 -10.08 3.62 14.55
C VAL A 168 -10.67 4.29 15.80
N ASP A 169 -11.71 3.71 16.38
CA ASP A 169 -12.37 4.24 17.59
C ASP A 169 -11.72 3.71 18.89
N LYS A 170 -10.72 2.81 18.81
CA LYS A 170 -10.07 2.20 19.98
C LYS A 170 -9.12 3.17 20.69
N GLY A 171 -9.47 3.52 21.93
CA GLY A 171 -8.49 3.91 22.95
C GLY A 171 -8.11 5.38 23.02
N GLY A 172 -9.03 6.32 22.74
CA GLY A 172 -8.84 7.75 23.01
C GLY A 172 -7.78 8.47 22.16
N GLU A 173 -6.92 7.73 21.46
CA GLU A 173 -6.00 8.21 20.44
C GLU A 173 -6.70 8.44 19.11
N ARG A 174 -6.32 9.50 18.39
CA ARG A 174 -6.81 9.72 17.02
C ARG A 174 -6.10 8.78 16.05
N ARG A 175 -6.65 7.58 15.85
CA ARG A 175 -6.13 6.57 14.91
C ARG A 175 -6.83 6.64 13.55
N GLN A 176 -6.04 6.59 12.48
CA GLN A 176 -6.54 6.59 11.10
C GLN A 176 -5.99 5.36 10.36
N VAL A 177 -6.81 4.76 9.50
CA VAL A 177 -6.44 3.67 8.59
C VAL A 177 -6.65 4.18 7.17
N CYS A 178 -5.61 4.12 6.35
CA CYS A 178 -5.65 4.55 4.95
C CYS A 178 -5.26 3.40 4.01
N GLY A 179 -6.02 3.26 2.94
CA GLY A 179 -5.73 2.44 1.78
C GLY A 179 -5.72 3.29 0.49
N PRO A 180 -5.47 2.68 -0.68
CA PRO A 180 -5.31 3.40 -1.96
C PRO A 180 -6.54 4.22 -2.38
N HIS A 181 -7.72 3.90 -1.85
CA HIS A 181 -9.00 4.49 -2.24
C HIS A 181 -9.85 4.96 -1.04
N LEU A 182 -9.42 4.71 0.20
CA LEU A 182 -10.21 5.00 1.41
C LEU A 182 -9.32 5.28 2.60
N CYS A 183 -9.58 6.38 3.30
CA CYS A 183 -9.10 6.61 4.66
C CYS A 183 -10.29 6.59 5.63
N VAL A 184 -10.10 6.00 6.81
CA VAL A 184 -11.08 5.95 7.91
C VAL A 184 -10.41 6.42 9.19
N GLY A 185 -10.97 7.45 9.83
CA GLY A 185 -10.44 8.07 11.07
C GLY A 185 -11.49 8.19 12.18
N PRO A 186 -11.08 8.61 13.39
CA PRO A 186 -11.93 8.56 14.58
C PRO A 186 -13.02 9.62 14.47
N GLY A 187 -14.26 9.24 14.74
CA GLY A 187 -15.37 10.18 14.77
C GLY A 187 -15.60 10.72 16.17
N ARG A 188 -15.57 12.04 16.36
CA ARG A 188 -16.44 12.70 17.34
C ARG A 188 -17.40 13.59 16.57
N ILE A 189 -18.69 13.30 16.62
CA ILE A 189 -19.72 14.22 16.12
C ILE A 189 -20.37 14.86 17.36
N PRO A 190 -20.57 16.20 17.40
CA PRO A 190 -20.67 17.12 16.26
C PRO A 190 -19.57 18.18 16.23
N SER A 191 -18.56 18.02 15.37
CA SER A 191 -17.78 19.12 14.77
C SER A 191 -16.62 18.65 13.88
N GLU A 192 -16.18 17.38 13.98
CA GLU A 192 -15.04 16.90 13.20
C GLU A 192 -15.49 15.90 12.11
N PRO A 193 -15.25 16.20 10.82
CA PRO A 193 -15.66 15.35 9.71
C PRO A 193 -14.83 14.06 9.65
N ILE A 194 -15.46 12.98 9.17
CA ILE A 194 -14.75 11.76 8.76
C ILE A 194 -14.03 12.09 7.45
N PHE A 195 -12.70 12.08 7.48
CA PHE A 195 -11.87 12.35 6.32
C PHE A 195 -11.78 11.11 5.42
N VAL A 196 -12.37 11.20 4.23
CA VAL A 196 -12.19 10.24 3.13
C VAL A 196 -11.29 10.90 2.09
N ASP A 197 -10.03 10.47 2.03
CA ASP A 197 -9.07 10.88 1.00
C ASP A 197 -9.20 9.93 -0.20
N LEU A 198 -9.62 10.46 -1.35
CA LEU A 198 -9.78 9.68 -2.58
C LEU A 198 -8.47 9.64 -3.37
N GLY A 199 -7.52 8.84 -2.90
CA GLY A 199 -6.37 8.41 -3.68
C GLY A 199 -5.39 9.52 -4.09
N ALA A 200 -4.12 9.11 -4.21
CA ALA A 200 -3.08 10.00 -4.72
C ALA A 200 -3.40 10.41 -6.18
N THR A 201 -3.38 11.71 -6.48
CA THR A 201 -3.33 12.19 -7.87
C THR A 201 -2.14 11.54 -8.61
N VAL A 202 -2.14 11.55 -9.94
CA VAL A 202 -1.02 10.98 -10.72
C VAL A 202 0.32 11.61 -10.30
N GLU A 203 0.33 12.91 -10.03
CA GLU A 203 1.51 13.65 -9.56
C GLU A 203 1.89 13.25 -8.14
N GLN A 204 0.93 13.03 -7.25
CA GLN A 204 1.15 12.56 -5.89
C GLN A 204 1.74 11.12 -5.91
N ALA A 205 1.16 10.22 -6.70
CA ALA A 205 1.64 8.85 -6.84
C ALA A 205 3.04 8.79 -7.48
N GLN A 206 3.38 9.72 -8.37
CA GLN A 206 4.72 9.87 -8.94
C GLN A 206 5.72 10.43 -7.92
N ARG A 207 5.33 11.45 -7.13
CA ARG A 207 6.15 11.97 -6.03
C ARG A 207 6.45 10.88 -5.01
N ASP A 208 5.43 10.13 -4.61
CA ASP A 208 5.55 9.10 -3.57
C ASP A 208 6.37 7.91 -4.07
N ARG A 209 6.22 7.51 -5.35
CA ARG A 209 7.13 6.52 -5.98
C ARG A 209 8.59 6.98 -5.97
N LYS A 210 8.84 8.26 -6.28
CA LYS A 210 10.20 8.82 -6.27
C LYS A 210 10.78 8.84 -4.85
N LEU A 211 9.96 9.22 -3.87
CA LEU A 211 10.34 9.26 -2.46
C LEU A 211 10.63 7.85 -1.92
N LEU A 212 9.78 6.87 -2.25
CA LEU A 212 9.99 5.48 -1.87
C LEU A 212 11.28 4.91 -2.48
N ALA A 213 11.52 5.14 -3.77
CA ALA A 213 12.76 4.74 -4.42
C ALA A 213 14.01 5.37 -3.75
N GLN A 214 13.90 6.62 -3.31
CA GLN A 214 14.96 7.29 -2.56
C GLN A 214 15.17 6.65 -1.18
N HIS A 215 14.11 6.32 -0.45
CA HIS A 215 14.22 5.64 0.85
C HIS A 215 14.80 4.24 0.73
N GLU A 216 14.41 3.47 -0.29
CA GLU A 216 15.00 2.15 -0.56
C GLU A 216 16.49 2.25 -0.87
N ALA A 217 16.89 3.24 -1.67
CA ALA A 217 18.30 3.50 -1.94
C ALA A 217 19.08 3.85 -0.66
N ASN A 218 18.52 4.73 0.18
CA ASN A 218 19.11 5.10 1.46
C ASN A 218 19.21 3.90 2.42
N ALA A 219 18.18 3.06 2.49
CA ALA A 219 18.17 1.86 3.31
C ALA A 219 19.24 0.85 2.86
N ARG A 220 19.43 0.67 1.54
CA ARG A 220 20.51 -0.18 1.01
C ARG A 220 21.90 0.33 1.38
N VAL A 221 22.10 1.65 1.40
CA VAL A 221 23.37 2.24 1.85
C VAL A 221 23.59 1.97 3.33
N ARG A 222 22.60 2.24 4.18
CA ARG A 222 22.68 1.97 5.62
C ARG A 222 22.96 0.50 5.91
N ALA A 223 22.25 -0.42 5.25
CA ALA A 223 22.48 -1.86 5.42
C ALA A 223 23.91 -2.28 5.01
N ARG A 224 24.49 -1.66 3.97
CA ARG A 224 25.90 -1.91 3.58
C ARG A 224 26.87 -1.37 4.62
N GLU A 225 26.60 -0.20 5.19
CA GLU A 225 27.42 0.41 6.24
C GLU A 225 27.36 -0.42 7.53
N GLU A 226 26.17 -0.84 7.94
CA GLU A 226 25.97 -1.75 9.07
C GLU A 226 26.67 -3.09 8.85
N ALA A 227 26.53 -3.70 7.66
CA ALA A 227 27.23 -4.95 7.34
C ALA A 227 28.75 -4.79 7.38
N ARG A 228 29.29 -3.63 6.94
CA ARG A 228 30.72 -3.32 7.06
C ARG A 228 31.13 -3.17 8.53
N ALA A 229 30.32 -2.49 9.34
CA ALA A 229 30.57 -2.31 10.77
C ALA A 229 30.56 -3.65 11.52
N VAL A 230 29.58 -4.52 11.23
CA VAL A 230 29.50 -5.88 11.80
C VAL A 230 30.71 -6.71 11.42
N ARG A 231 31.11 -6.73 10.14
CA ARG A 231 32.31 -7.46 9.69
C ARG A 231 33.58 -6.93 10.37
N ALA A 232 33.69 -5.61 10.53
CA ALA A 232 34.83 -5.01 11.22
C ALA A 232 34.85 -5.39 12.72
N ALA A 233 33.69 -5.42 13.37
CA ALA A 233 33.57 -5.85 14.77
C ALA A 233 33.90 -7.33 14.95
N GLN A 234 33.41 -8.19 14.04
CA GLN A 234 33.74 -9.63 14.03
C GLN A 234 35.23 -9.85 13.83
N ALA A 235 35.85 -9.18 12.85
CA ALA A 235 37.30 -9.28 12.62
C ALA A 235 38.11 -8.82 13.84
N LYS A 236 37.67 -7.78 14.56
CA LYS A 236 38.30 -7.36 15.82
C LYS A 236 38.13 -8.40 16.92
N ALA A 237 36.94 -8.98 17.07
CA ALA A 237 36.69 -10.03 18.07
C ALA A 237 37.49 -11.31 17.78
N GLU A 238 37.58 -11.73 16.52
CA GLU A 238 38.41 -12.86 16.11
C GLU A 238 39.90 -12.59 16.34
N ALA A 239 40.37 -11.37 16.08
CA ALA A 239 41.75 -10.98 16.36
C ALA A 239 42.05 -11.00 17.87
N GLU A 240 41.10 -10.56 18.70
CA GLU A 240 41.19 -10.61 20.15
C GLU A 240 41.22 -12.05 20.68
N GLN A 241 40.30 -12.90 20.20
CA GLN A 241 40.27 -14.33 20.54
C GLN A 241 41.59 -15.00 20.19
N ARG A 242 42.13 -14.78 18.99
CA ARG A 242 43.45 -15.29 18.59
C ARG A 242 44.58 -14.73 19.46
N ARG A 243 44.44 -13.54 20.05
CA ARG A 243 45.43 -13.01 21.01
C ARG A 243 45.34 -13.78 22.33
N VAL A 244 44.14 -13.94 22.88
CA VAL A 244 43.90 -14.69 24.12
C VAL A 244 44.30 -16.16 23.98
N GLU A 245 43.98 -16.83 22.87
CA GLU A 245 44.41 -18.20 22.60
C GLU A 245 45.94 -18.33 22.59
N ARG A 246 46.64 -17.38 21.96
CA ARG A 246 48.12 -17.36 21.98
C ARG A 246 48.70 -17.07 23.36
N GLU A 247 48.01 -16.27 24.18
CA GLU A 247 48.40 -16.02 25.57
C GLU A 247 48.21 -17.29 26.42
N LEU A 248 47.08 -17.99 26.26
CA LEU A 248 46.80 -19.27 26.93
C LEU A 248 47.74 -20.40 26.49
N GLU A 249 48.10 -20.48 25.21
CA GLU A 249 49.08 -21.44 24.71
C GLU A 249 50.50 -21.17 25.23
N GLN A 250 50.79 -19.96 25.69
CA GLN A 250 52.08 -19.59 26.28
C GLN A 250 52.16 -19.85 27.80
N GLU A 251 51.04 -20.13 28.46
CA GLU A 251 51.03 -20.65 29.83
C GLU A 251 51.17 -22.19 29.80
N GLU A 252 52.41 -22.69 29.75
CA GLU A 252 52.68 -24.12 30.04
C GLU A 252 52.29 -24.46 31.49
N PRO A 253 51.83 -25.69 31.76
CA PRO A 253 51.25 -26.02 33.06
C PRO A 253 52.27 -25.88 34.19
N ASP A 254 51.89 -25.18 35.26
CA ASP A 254 52.57 -25.11 36.55
C ASP A 254 52.53 -26.47 37.28
N GLY A 255 53.04 -27.52 36.63
CA GLY A 255 52.91 -28.89 37.08
C GLY A 255 53.92 -29.83 36.45
N CYS A 256 54.23 -30.88 37.20
CA CYS A 256 55.10 -31.94 36.77
C CYS A 256 54.43 -32.76 35.66
N CYS A 257 54.82 -32.57 34.39
CA CYS A 257 54.35 -33.40 33.28
C CYS A 257 54.90 -34.83 33.34
N LYS A 258 56.02 -35.04 34.05
CA LYS A 258 56.67 -36.35 34.14
C LYS A 258 57.36 -36.54 35.49
N TYR A 259 57.10 -37.66 36.14
CA TYR A 259 57.73 -38.01 37.40
C TYR A 259 58.84 -39.06 37.21
N CYS A 260 60.00 -38.81 37.82
CA CYS A 260 61.21 -39.62 37.65
C CYS A 260 61.49 -40.47 38.89
N SER A 261 61.07 -41.73 38.87
CA SER A 261 61.27 -42.68 39.97
C SER A 261 62.67 -43.31 39.99
N THR A 262 63.15 -43.75 38.83
CA THR A 262 64.45 -44.41 38.69
C THR A 262 65.58 -43.45 38.28
N GLY A 263 65.26 -42.17 38.07
CA GLY A 263 66.15 -41.16 37.52
C GLY A 263 66.05 -39.82 38.24
N LYS A 264 66.54 -38.76 37.59
CA LYS A 264 66.37 -37.37 38.00
C LYS A 264 65.79 -36.52 36.86
N PRO A 265 65.05 -35.46 37.19
CA PRO A 265 64.46 -34.57 36.18
C PRO A 265 65.51 -33.73 35.44
N CYS A 266 65.27 -33.49 34.15
CA CYS A 266 66.06 -32.61 33.28
C CYS A 266 65.22 -32.13 32.09
N GLY A 267 64.85 -30.84 32.06
CA GLY A 267 63.85 -30.32 31.12
C GLY A 267 62.54 -31.10 31.24
N ASN A 268 62.02 -31.60 30.13
CA ASN A 268 60.77 -32.39 30.08
C ASN A 268 61.02 -33.92 30.12
N THR A 269 62.19 -34.36 30.60
CA THR A 269 62.62 -35.77 30.56
C THR A 269 63.29 -36.25 31.84
N CYS A 270 63.28 -37.57 32.07
CA CYS A 270 64.03 -38.22 33.14
C CYS A 270 65.36 -38.75 32.61
N ILE A 271 66.45 -38.41 33.28
CA ILE A 271 67.79 -38.94 32.98
C ILE A 271 68.29 -39.78 34.16
N ALA A 272 69.31 -40.60 33.95
CA ALA A 272 69.93 -41.36 35.04
C ALA A 272 70.50 -40.41 36.12
N ARG A 273 70.43 -40.82 37.40
CA ARG A 273 70.81 -39.97 38.55
C ARG A 273 72.25 -39.43 38.47
N ASN A 274 73.15 -40.19 37.83
CA ASN A 274 74.56 -39.86 37.67
C ASN A 274 74.89 -38.93 36.48
N LYS A 275 73.94 -38.61 35.59
CA LYS A 275 74.19 -37.73 34.43
C LYS A 275 73.95 -36.26 34.77
N THR A 276 74.75 -35.33 34.29
CA THR A 276 74.50 -33.89 34.53
C THR A 276 73.45 -33.35 33.56
N CYS A 277 72.49 -32.57 34.06
CA CYS A 277 71.51 -31.90 33.20
C CYS A 277 72.10 -30.60 32.64
N HIS A 278 71.97 -30.39 31.34
CA HIS A 278 72.37 -29.16 30.65
C HIS A 278 71.19 -28.44 29.98
N LYS A 279 69.95 -28.91 30.22
CA LYS A 279 68.73 -28.26 29.75
C LYS A 279 68.20 -27.30 30.83
N GLY A 280 67.51 -26.25 30.39
CA GLY A 280 66.78 -25.35 31.29
C GLY A 280 65.65 -26.07 32.05
N PRO A 281 65.00 -25.37 33.01
CA PRO A 281 63.87 -25.92 33.74
C PRO A 281 62.79 -26.38 32.75
N GLY A 282 62.20 -27.52 33.06
CA GLY A 282 61.08 -28.08 32.30
C GLY A 282 60.22 -28.89 33.25
N CYS A 283 59.21 -29.56 32.72
CA CYS A 283 58.13 -30.12 33.52
C CYS A 283 58.43 -31.51 34.13
N ALA A 284 59.67 -32.03 34.05
CA ALA A 284 60.01 -33.26 34.76
C ALA A 284 60.28 -32.99 36.25
N CYS A 285 59.80 -33.86 37.14
CA CYS A 285 59.95 -33.77 38.59
C CYS A 285 60.42 -35.08 39.22
N TRP A 286 60.85 -34.99 40.47
CA TRP A 286 61.07 -36.16 41.32
C TRP A 286 59.72 -36.80 41.66
N SER A 287 59.60 -38.13 41.54
CA SER A 287 58.51 -38.83 42.21
C SER A 287 58.88 -38.93 43.68
N ASP A 288 58.03 -38.42 44.57
CA ASP A 288 58.12 -38.74 46.00
C ASP A 288 58.10 -40.27 46.24
#